data_AF-A0A1M3D572-F1
#
_entry.id   AF-A0A1M3D572-F1
#
_cell.length_a   1.000
_cell.length_b   1.000
_cell.length_c   1.000
_cell.angle_alpha   90.00
_cell.angle_beta   90.00
_cell.angle_gamma   90.00
#
_symmetry.space_group_name_H-M   'P 1'
#
loop_
_entity.id
_entity.type
_entity.pdbx_description
1 polymer ?
#
loop_
_entity_poly.entity_id
_entity_poly.type
_entity_poly.pdbx_seq_one_letter_code
_entity_poly.pdbx_strand_id
1 'polypeptide(L)'
;MRITAKIFAAFVMAVMFAMPASIYSQKMPKKYKNSPDETIVIVTNSPREAFDESEYPHLKFYYTPEEMPDFLKRLNMVQPIPVNDGITGMVVDKNGVIAYIRGFSNALAKNNDRDDEMSWTILSVAARKGTIGAKGPLDDYLADFVAKGKAAKQDDKKSYTEGSEPSFKGWDKGDVEGMKLPDFKLVKKDGSEISVSEVLNGKPAFIVFAKIPPAGTGVTPMFWHIENIMYNYYPPRKR
;
A
#
# COMPACT_ATOMS: atom_id res chain seq x y z
N MET A 1 8.65 -57.04 -40.22
CA MET A 1 7.68 -56.18 -39.50
C MET A 1 7.50 -54.88 -40.27
N ARG A 2 6.33 -54.65 -40.88
CA ARG A 2 6.00 -53.35 -41.50
C ARG A 2 5.39 -52.45 -40.43
N ILE A 3 6.15 -51.47 -39.97
CA ILE A 3 5.64 -50.42 -39.08
C ILE A 3 4.73 -49.53 -39.93
N THR A 4 3.42 -49.68 -39.78
CA THR A 4 2.43 -48.84 -40.47
C THR A 4 2.43 -47.44 -39.87
N ALA A 5 2.25 -46.42 -40.73
CA ALA A 5 2.23 -44.99 -40.39
C ALA A 5 1.32 -44.61 -39.20
N LYS A 6 0.30 -45.41 -38.90
CA LYS A 6 -0.58 -45.23 -37.74
C LYS A 6 0.12 -45.40 -36.37
N ILE A 7 1.16 -46.24 -36.29
CA ILE A 7 1.93 -46.44 -35.04
C ILE A 7 2.91 -45.30 -34.81
N PHE A 8 3.45 -44.72 -35.89
CA PHE A 8 4.35 -43.56 -35.81
C PHE A 8 3.60 -42.28 -35.39
N ALA A 9 2.37 -42.09 -35.88
CA ALA A 9 1.53 -40.94 -35.50
C ALA A 9 1.13 -40.95 -34.02
N ALA A 10 0.86 -42.12 -33.44
CA ALA A 10 0.54 -42.25 -32.01
C ALA A 10 1.75 -41.92 -31.11
N PHE A 11 2.96 -42.28 -31.54
CA PHE A 11 4.18 -41.99 -30.80
C PHE A 11 4.54 -40.48 -30.85
N VAL A 12 4.32 -39.80 -31.98
CA VAL A 12 4.54 -38.36 -32.10
C VAL A 12 3.55 -37.56 -31.25
N MET A 13 2.28 -37.98 -31.13
CA MET A 13 1.32 -37.34 -30.22
C MET A 13 1.68 -37.52 -28.74
N ALA A 14 2.12 -38.72 -28.33
CA ALA A 14 2.52 -38.96 -26.94
C ALA A 14 3.77 -38.17 -26.53
N VAL A 15 4.71 -37.93 -27.47
CA VAL A 15 5.90 -37.10 -27.22
C VAL A 15 5.57 -35.60 -27.19
N MET A 16 4.53 -35.13 -27.91
CA MET A 16 4.05 -33.74 -27.76
C MET A 16 3.34 -33.49 -26.42
N PHE A 17 2.71 -34.49 -25.82
CA PHE A 17 2.17 -34.40 -24.46
C PHE A 17 3.24 -34.57 -23.35
N ALA A 18 4.43 -35.07 -23.71
CA ALA A 18 5.56 -35.26 -22.80
C ALA A 18 6.68 -34.21 -22.98
N MET A 19 6.45 -33.18 -23.80
CA MET A 19 7.28 -31.98 -23.80
C MET A 19 6.87 -31.08 -22.64
N PRO A 20 7.84 -30.46 -21.97
CA PRO A 20 7.81 -30.33 -20.53
C PRO A 20 6.74 -29.34 -20.08
N ALA A 21 6.01 -29.68 -19.02
CA ALA A 21 5.40 -28.71 -18.11
C ALA A 21 6.46 -27.82 -17.39
N SER A 22 7.67 -27.66 -17.97
CA SER A 22 8.76 -26.81 -17.49
C SER A 22 9.07 -25.63 -18.43
N ILE A 23 8.35 -25.44 -19.54
CA ILE A 23 8.37 -24.16 -20.26
C ILE A 23 7.31 -23.27 -19.61
N TYR A 24 7.77 -22.31 -18.82
CA TYR A 24 7.02 -21.50 -17.86
C TYR A 24 6.62 -22.20 -16.56
N SER A 25 7.62 -22.68 -15.80
CA SER A 25 7.63 -22.27 -14.39
C SER A 25 7.80 -20.75 -14.35
N GLN A 26 6.74 -20.01 -14.72
CA GLN A 26 6.59 -18.62 -14.32
C GLN A 26 6.66 -18.70 -12.79
N LYS A 27 7.79 -18.28 -12.21
CA LYS A 27 7.94 -18.26 -10.74
C LYS A 27 6.68 -17.58 -10.23
N MET A 28 5.88 -18.23 -9.40
CA MET A 28 4.68 -17.53 -8.93
C MET A 28 5.11 -16.22 -8.27
N PRO A 29 4.38 -15.11 -8.50
CA PRO A 29 4.66 -13.85 -7.85
C PRO A 29 4.85 -14.08 -6.34
N LYS A 30 5.88 -13.48 -5.75
CA LYS A 30 6.14 -13.62 -4.32
C LYS A 30 5.89 -12.29 -3.65
N LYS A 31 5.24 -12.35 -2.49
CA LYS A 31 5.16 -11.23 -1.56
C LYS A 31 6.57 -10.68 -1.30
N TYR A 32 6.73 -9.35 -1.39
CA TYR A 32 7.96 -8.68 -1.01
C TYR A 32 8.23 -8.88 0.49
N LYS A 33 9.49 -9.13 0.85
CA LYS A 33 9.88 -9.66 2.18
C LYS A 33 9.42 -8.81 3.38
N ASN A 34 9.29 -7.50 3.22
CA ASN A 34 8.94 -6.58 4.30
C ASN A 34 7.48 -6.10 4.23
N SER A 35 6.72 -6.52 3.21
CA SER A 35 5.31 -6.12 3.09
C SER A 35 4.49 -6.70 4.26
N PRO A 36 3.51 -5.95 4.80
CA PRO A 36 2.51 -6.52 5.71
C PRO A 36 1.72 -7.61 4.99
N ASP A 37 0.99 -8.45 5.72
CA ASP A 37 0.11 -9.46 5.09
C ASP A 37 -0.99 -8.80 4.26
N GLU A 38 -1.50 -7.66 4.74
CA GLU A 38 -2.50 -6.84 4.08
C GLU A 38 -2.16 -5.36 4.27
N THR A 39 -2.46 -4.54 3.27
CA THR A 39 -2.34 -3.07 3.36
C THR A 39 -3.72 -2.48 3.62
N ILE A 40 -3.82 -1.61 4.63
CA ILE A 40 -5.06 -0.90 4.92
C ILE A 40 -5.17 0.28 3.95
N VAL A 41 -6.28 0.41 3.24
CA VAL A 41 -6.57 1.55 2.36
C VAL A 41 -7.73 2.34 2.94
N ILE A 42 -7.49 3.61 3.24
CA ILE A 42 -8.51 4.56 3.70
C ILE A 42 -8.84 5.51 2.53
N VAL A 43 -10.03 5.34 1.97
CA VAL A 43 -10.55 6.16 0.89
C VAL A 43 -11.20 7.41 1.48
N THR A 44 -10.69 8.59 1.12
CA THR A 44 -11.08 9.86 1.73
C THR A 44 -12.19 10.61 0.94
N ASN A 45 -12.76 9.97 -0.07
CA ASN A 45 -13.97 10.42 -0.76
C ASN A 45 -15.10 9.41 -0.56
N SER A 46 -16.35 9.87 -0.73
CA SER A 46 -17.55 9.10 -0.43
C SER A 46 -17.57 7.75 -1.20
N PRO A 47 -18.01 6.64 -0.57
CA PRO A 47 -18.04 5.28 -1.17
C PRO A 47 -19.00 5.11 -2.36
N ARG A 48 -19.54 6.21 -2.91
CA ARG A 48 -20.58 6.22 -3.95
C ARG A 48 -20.07 5.89 -5.35
N GLU A 49 -18.76 5.74 -5.53
CA GLU A 49 -18.19 5.40 -6.83
C GLU A 49 -18.08 3.88 -7.00
N ALA A 50 -18.51 3.37 -8.16
CA ALA A 50 -18.40 1.96 -8.50
C ALA A 50 -16.92 1.56 -8.57
N PHE A 51 -16.42 0.97 -7.49
CA PHE A 51 -15.05 0.48 -7.37
C PHE A 51 -15.04 -1.00 -6.95
N ASP A 52 -14.38 -1.81 -7.77
CA ASP A 52 -14.24 -3.24 -7.53
C ASP A 52 -12.98 -3.51 -6.71
N GLU A 53 -13.16 -3.66 -5.40
CA GLU A 53 -12.09 -4.00 -4.46
C GLU A 53 -11.51 -5.40 -4.70
N SER A 54 -12.25 -6.28 -5.40
CA SER A 54 -11.80 -7.66 -5.64
C SER A 54 -10.60 -7.75 -6.59
N GLU A 55 -10.32 -6.69 -7.35
CA GLU A 55 -9.10 -6.55 -8.15
C GLU A 55 -7.84 -6.42 -7.29
N TYR A 56 -7.97 -6.12 -5.99
CA TYR A 56 -6.87 -5.83 -5.07
C TYR A 56 -6.95 -6.70 -3.80
N PRO A 57 -6.72 -8.02 -3.89
CA PRO A 57 -6.98 -8.96 -2.80
C PRO A 57 -6.14 -8.72 -1.54
N HIS A 58 -4.98 -8.06 -1.65
CA HIS A 58 -4.11 -7.73 -0.52
C HIS A 58 -4.36 -6.32 0.07
N LEU A 59 -5.30 -5.56 -0.51
CA LEU A 59 -5.72 -4.25 -0.03
C LEU A 59 -7.05 -4.38 0.71
N LYS A 60 -7.12 -3.87 1.94
CA LYS A 60 -8.36 -3.82 2.73
C LYS A 60 -8.90 -2.40 2.75
N PHE A 61 -10.04 -2.21 2.10
CA PHE A 61 -10.63 -0.89 1.93
C PHE A 61 -11.55 -0.52 3.08
N TYR A 62 -11.36 0.70 3.53
CA TYR A 62 -12.21 1.42 4.46
C TYR A 62 -12.42 2.83 3.90
N TYR A 63 -13.50 3.47 4.30
CA TYR A 63 -13.90 4.77 3.81
C TYR A 63 -14.00 5.74 4.97
N THR A 64 -13.71 7.02 4.71
CA THR A 64 -14.12 8.05 5.67
C THR A 64 -15.66 8.20 5.64
N PRO A 65 -16.30 8.54 6.77
CA PRO A 65 -17.67 9.05 6.75
C PRO A 65 -17.83 10.25 5.80
N GLU A 66 -19.08 10.65 5.53
CA GLU A 66 -19.39 11.82 4.68
C GLU A 66 -18.68 13.09 5.17
N GLU A 67 -18.66 13.28 6.48
CA GLU A 67 -17.76 14.23 7.12
C GLU A 67 -16.43 13.55 7.46
N MET A 68 -15.34 14.05 6.89
CA MET A 68 -13.99 13.57 7.19
C MET A 68 -13.70 13.72 8.69
N PRO A 69 -13.15 12.69 9.37
CA PRO A 69 -12.84 12.77 10.79
C PRO A 69 -11.95 13.97 11.12
N ASP A 70 -12.19 14.62 12.26
CA ASP A 70 -11.58 15.92 12.61
C ASP A 70 -10.04 15.89 12.54
N PHE A 71 -9.40 14.84 13.04
CA PHE A 71 -7.94 14.67 12.93
C PHE A 71 -7.47 14.70 11.47
N LEU A 72 -8.08 13.87 10.61
CA LEU A 72 -7.72 13.79 9.19
C LEU A 72 -8.03 15.10 8.47
N LYS A 73 -9.15 15.75 8.80
CA LYS A 73 -9.55 17.05 8.25
C LYS A 73 -8.50 18.12 8.55
N ARG A 74 -8.06 18.24 9.82
CA ARG A 74 -7.04 19.21 10.23
C ARG A 74 -5.68 18.91 9.62
N LEU A 75 -5.28 17.63 9.63
CA LEU A 75 -4.04 17.22 8.99
C LEU A 75 -4.07 17.55 7.49
N ASN A 76 -5.20 17.33 6.82
CA ASN A 76 -5.41 17.69 5.42
C ASN A 76 -5.33 19.21 5.14
N MET A 77 -5.61 20.07 6.12
CA MET A 77 -5.48 21.53 5.97
C MET A 77 -4.03 22.00 5.95
N VAL A 78 -3.16 21.38 6.73
CA VAL A 78 -1.72 21.69 6.75
C VAL A 78 -0.94 20.89 5.71
N GLN A 79 -1.43 19.71 5.35
CA GLN A 79 -0.76 18.78 4.46
C GLN A 79 -1.79 17.88 3.74
N PRO A 80 -1.93 17.93 2.40
CA PRO A 80 -2.93 17.13 1.70
C PRO A 80 -2.83 15.61 2.00
N ILE A 81 -3.95 15.01 2.42
CA ILE A 81 -4.11 13.57 2.65
C ILE A 81 -5.40 13.08 2.00
N PRO A 82 -5.31 12.29 0.91
CA PRO A 82 -4.10 12.01 0.14
C PRO A 82 -3.57 13.26 -0.60
N VAL A 83 -2.35 13.18 -1.11
CA VAL A 83 -1.85 14.14 -2.11
C VAL A 83 -2.72 14.12 -3.37
N ASN A 84 -2.83 15.26 -4.06
CA ASN A 84 -3.81 15.46 -5.15
C ASN A 84 -3.71 14.47 -6.31
N ASP A 85 -2.49 14.13 -6.74
CA ASP A 85 -2.24 13.18 -7.84
C ASP A 85 -1.43 11.99 -7.33
N GLY A 86 -2.02 11.25 -6.38
CA GLY A 86 -1.36 10.10 -5.77
C GLY A 86 -1.99 9.62 -4.48
N ILE A 87 -1.16 9.08 -3.59
CA ILE A 87 -1.56 8.51 -2.29
C ILE A 87 -0.69 9.07 -1.18
N THR A 88 -1.16 8.97 0.06
CA THR A 88 -0.32 9.20 1.25
C THR A 88 -0.16 7.89 2.01
N GLY A 89 1.06 7.39 2.14
CA GLY A 89 1.38 6.21 2.94
C GLY A 89 1.76 6.58 4.36
N MET A 90 1.32 5.78 5.33
CA MET A 90 1.61 5.93 6.75
C MET A 90 1.98 4.57 7.34
N VAL A 91 3.09 4.47 8.08
CA VAL A 91 3.43 3.26 8.84
C VAL A 91 3.13 3.54 10.31
N VAL A 92 2.38 2.64 10.93
CA VAL A 92 2.02 2.69 12.35
C VAL A 92 2.62 1.45 13.00
N ASP A 93 3.29 1.63 14.14
CA ASP A 93 3.84 0.52 14.90
C ASP A 93 2.76 -0.23 15.71
N LYS A 94 3.15 -1.31 16.39
CA LYS A 94 2.24 -2.11 17.22
C LYS A 94 1.59 -1.37 18.40
N ASN A 95 2.14 -0.22 18.80
CA ASN A 95 1.62 0.60 19.90
C ASN A 95 0.69 1.73 19.40
N GLY A 96 0.47 1.81 18.08
CA GLY A 96 -0.30 2.89 17.48
C GLY A 96 0.49 4.17 17.25
N VAL A 97 1.83 4.14 17.34
CA VAL A 97 2.70 5.31 17.10
C VAL A 97 3.02 5.41 15.61
N ILE A 98 2.83 6.60 15.04
CA ILE A 98 3.13 6.87 13.62
C ILE A 98 4.66 6.89 13.45
N ALA A 99 5.18 5.90 12.73
CA ALA A 99 6.60 5.75 12.44
C ALA A 99 7.01 6.42 11.12
N TYR A 100 6.05 6.64 10.23
CA TYR A 100 6.27 7.13 8.88
C TYR A 100 5.01 7.79 8.36
N ILE A 101 5.13 8.89 7.63
CA ILE A 101 4.08 9.42 6.77
C ILE A 101 4.69 10.09 5.55
N ARG A 102 4.14 9.85 4.35
CA ARG A 102 4.63 10.47 3.11
C ARG A 102 3.63 10.40 1.95
N GLY A 103 3.57 11.45 1.14
CA GLY A 103 2.90 11.45 -0.17
C GLY A 103 3.72 10.80 -1.30
N PHE A 104 3.06 10.03 -2.16
CA PHE A 104 3.61 9.43 -3.37
C PHE A 104 2.76 9.81 -4.57
N SER A 105 3.38 10.33 -5.63
CA SER A 105 2.67 10.73 -6.85
C SER A 105 2.41 9.55 -7.78
N ASN A 106 1.29 9.58 -8.50
CA ASN A 106 0.96 8.64 -9.58
C ASN A 106 2.03 8.57 -10.68
N ALA A 107 2.84 9.62 -10.87
CA ALA A 107 3.97 9.58 -11.80
C ALA A 107 4.99 8.49 -11.44
N LEU A 108 5.11 8.11 -10.16
CA LEU A 108 5.96 7.02 -9.70
C LEU A 108 5.48 5.65 -10.20
N ALA A 109 4.17 5.45 -10.27
CA ALA A 109 3.57 4.22 -10.76
C ALA A 109 3.66 4.10 -12.29
N LYS A 110 3.53 5.22 -13.02
CA LYS A 110 3.53 5.24 -14.49
C LYS A 110 4.88 4.88 -15.13
N ASN A 111 5.98 5.03 -14.40
CA ASN A 111 7.33 4.80 -14.92
C ASN A 111 7.94 3.45 -14.48
N ASN A 112 7.18 2.58 -13.80
CA ASN A 112 7.63 1.25 -13.41
C ASN A 112 7.05 0.19 -14.35
N ASP A 113 7.80 -0.17 -15.38
CA ASP A 113 7.53 -1.36 -16.17
C ASP A 113 8.03 -2.60 -15.41
N ARG A 114 7.29 -3.71 -15.52
CA ARG A 114 7.53 -4.98 -14.79
C ARG A 114 8.94 -5.59 -14.94
N ASP A 115 9.74 -5.07 -15.88
CA ASP A 115 11.00 -5.65 -16.33
C ASP A 115 12.26 -4.91 -15.85
N ASP A 116 12.13 -3.73 -15.20
CA ASP A 116 13.31 -2.93 -14.84
C ASP A 116 13.81 -3.21 -13.40
N GLU A 117 14.98 -3.82 -13.31
CA GLU A 117 15.73 -4.00 -12.04
C GLU A 117 16.21 -2.64 -11.47
N MET A 118 16.19 -1.58 -12.28
CA MET A 118 16.68 -0.26 -11.90
C MET A 118 15.53 0.73 -11.65
N SER A 119 15.27 0.89 -10.36
CA SER A 119 15.21 2.17 -9.65
C SER A 119 13.87 2.95 -9.64
N TRP A 120 13.48 3.39 -8.44
CA TRP A 120 12.34 4.28 -8.12
C TRP A 120 10.95 3.61 -8.01
N THR A 121 10.77 2.71 -7.03
CA THR A 121 9.42 2.25 -6.60
C THR A 121 8.97 2.98 -5.34
N ILE A 122 7.71 2.79 -4.92
CA ILE A 122 7.22 3.26 -3.62
C ILE A 122 8.12 2.79 -2.45
N LEU A 123 8.77 1.63 -2.58
CA LEU A 123 9.64 1.06 -1.56
C LEU A 123 10.99 1.77 -1.48
N SER A 124 11.63 2.05 -2.63
CA SER A 124 13.03 2.49 -2.70
C SER A 124 13.22 4.00 -2.85
N VAL A 125 12.20 4.74 -3.31
CA VAL A 125 12.33 6.18 -3.47
C VAL A 125 12.44 6.85 -2.10
N ALA A 126 13.50 7.63 -1.86
CA ALA A 126 13.63 8.45 -0.66
C ALA A 126 12.89 9.79 -0.83
N ALA A 127 12.55 10.46 0.29
CA ALA A 127 11.98 11.80 0.23
C ALA A 127 13.02 12.79 -0.31
N ARG A 128 12.61 13.69 -1.21
CA ARG A 128 13.47 14.83 -1.57
C ARG A 128 13.56 15.76 -0.36
N LYS A 129 14.69 16.46 -0.21
CA LYS A 129 14.87 17.46 0.85
C LYS A 129 13.76 18.52 0.73
N GLY A 130 12.95 18.70 1.78
CA GLY A 130 11.81 19.64 1.79
C GLY A 130 10.45 19.04 1.42
N THR A 131 10.36 17.74 1.15
CA THR A 131 9.07 17.02 1.05
C THR A 131 8.63 16.50 2.42
N ILE A 132 7.31 16.29 2.56
CA ILE A 132 6.60 15.78 3.75
C ILE A 132 7.30 14.58 4.39
N GLY A 133 7.44 14.62 5.71
CA GLY A 133 7.69 13.44 6.54
C GLY A 133 9.04 12.73 6.33
N ALA A 134 9.04 11.44 6.65
CA ALA A 134 10.20 10.59 6.83
C ALA A 134 11.30 10.75 5.76
N LYS A 135 12.55 10.83 6.23
CA LYS A 135 13.73 11.13 5.40
C LYS A 135 14.21 9.94 4.55
N GLY A 136 13.74 8.73 4.85
CA GLY A 136 14.21 7.48 4.25
C GLY A 136 13.21 6.82 3.29
N PRO A 137 13.65 5.75 2.59
CA PRO A 137 12.79 4.90 1.77
C PRO A 137 11.75 4.17 2.62
N LEU A 138 10.55 3.92 2.09
CA LEU A 138 9.48 3.21 2.80
C LEU A 138 9.93 1.80 3.25
N ASP A 139 10.79 1.15 2.46
CA ASP A 139 11.30 -0.19 2.75
C ASP A 139 11.94 -0.32 4.13
N ASP A 140 12.71 0.70 4.55
CA ASP A 140 13.39 0.69 5.85
C ASP A 140 12.37 0.68 6.99
N TYR A 141 11.29 1.45 6.85
CA TYR A 141 10.23 1.55 7.85
C TYR A 141 9.35 0.31 7.88
N LEU A 142 9.05 -0.29 6.72
CA LEU A 142 8.36 -1.57 6.66
C LEU A 142 9.21 -2.68 7.29
N ALA A 143 10.52 -2.72 7.01
CA ALA A 143 11.42 -3.70 7.60
C ALA A 143 11.47 -3.58 9.13
N ASP A 144 11.53 -2.36 9.64
CA ASP A 144 11.72 -2.13 11.07
C ASP A 144 10.43 -2.23 11.88
N PHE A 145 9.35 -1.61 11.43
CA PHE A 145 8.11 -1.50 12.22
C PHE A 145 7.09 -2.59 11.89
N VAL A 146 7.01 -3.03 10.63
CA VAL A 146 6.07 -4.08 10.21
C VAL A 146 6.69 -5.46 10.34
N ALA A 147 7.82 -5.71 9.66
CA ALA A 147 8.41 -7.05 9.63
C ALA A 147 9.10 -7.44 10.96
N LYS A 148 9.82 -6.51 11.60
CA LYS A 148 10.50 -6.77 12.89
C LYS A 148 9.67 -6.37 14.12
N GLY A 149 8.55 -5.66 13.94
CA GLY A 149 7.70 -5.22 15.06
C GLY A 149 8.40 -4.31 16.07
N LYS A 150 9.38 -3.50 15.63
CA LYS A 150 10.02 -2.49 16.48
C LYS A 150 8.98 -1.49 16.96
N ALA A 151 9.21 -0.91 18.13
CA ALA A 151 8.44 0.23 18.61
C ALA A 151 9.04 1.52 18.05
N ALA A 152 8.21 2.39 17.49
CA ALA A 152 8.59 3.73 17.11
C ALA A 152 8.79 4.59 18.37
N LYS A 153 9.65 5.60 18.26
CA LYS A 153 9.88 6.53 19.36
C LYS A 153 8.71 7.50 19.45
N GLN A 154 7.92 7.39 20.51
CA GLN A 154 6.88 8.35 20.82
C GLN A 154 7.48 9.71 21.19
N ASP A 155 6.87 10.79 20.73
CA ASP A 155 7.15 12.17 21.15
C ASP A 155 5.95 12.69 21.96
N ASP A 156 6.10 12.75 23.28
CA ASP A 156 5.03 13.16 24.20
C ASP A 156 4.60 14.63 24.00
N LYS A 157 5.36 15.42 23.25
CA LYS A 157 4.98 16.80 22.88
C LYS A 157 4.04 16.84 21.68
N LYS A 158 3.94 15.75 20.90
CA LYS A 158 3.01 15.63 19.78
C LYS A 158 1.73 14.94 20.26
N SER A 159 0.69 15.73 20.44
CA SER A 159 -0.63 15.27 20.86
C SER A 159 -1.73 15.95 20.05
N TYR A 160 -2.91 15.35 20.08
CA TYR A 160 -4.11 15.86 19.44
C TYR A 160 -5.28 15.69 20.40
N THR A 161 -6.12 16.72 20.45
CA THR A 161 -7.39 16.73 21.15
C THR A 161 -8.45 17.15 20.15
N GLU A 162 -9.53 16.37 20.06
CA GLU A 162 -10.62 16.63 19.13
C GLU A 162 -11.19 18.05 19.30
N GLY A 163 -11.47 18.71 18.17
CA GLY A 163 -11.98 20.09 18.16
C GLY A 163 -10.91 21.18 18.32
N SER A 164 -9.66 20.83 18.67
CA SER A 164 -8.57 21.78 18.85
C SER A 164 -7.49 21.64 17.78
N GLU A 165 -6.94 22.76 17.31
CA GLU A 165 -5.83 22.73 16.35
C GLU A 165 -4.52 22.38 17.06
N PRO A 166 -3.76 21.37 16.60
CA PRO A 166 -2.46 21.07 17.17
C PRO A 166 -1.48 22.25 17.00
N SER A 167 -0.61 22.44 17.99
CA SER A 167 0.34 23.56 18.03
C SER A 167 1.80 23.14 18.23
N PHE A 168 2.07 21.83 18.15
CA PHE A 168 3.43 21.31 18.31
C PHE A 168 4.31 21.66 17.09
N LYS A 169 5.62 21.69 17.31
CA LYS A 169 6.60 22.02 16.27
C LYS A 169 6.53 21.03 15.11
N GLY A 170 6.33 21.54 13.89
CA GLY A 170 6.26 20.74 12.67
C GLY A 170 4.83 20.39 12.22
N TRP A 171 3.81 20.71 13.04
CA TRP A 171 2.40 20.52 12.65
C TRP A 171 2.04 21.27 11.37
N ASP A 172 2.55 22.49 11.19
CA ASP A 172 2.40 23.33 10.00
C ASP A 172 2.88 22.66 8.70
N LYS A 173 3.62 21.55 8.82
CA LYS A 173 4.17 20.74 7.72
C LYS A 173 3.65 19.30 7.72
N GLY A 174 2.60 19.03 8.52
CA GLY A 174 2.05 17.68 8.70
C GLY A 174 3.03 16.69 9.33
N ASP A 175 4.03 17.13 10.10
CA ASP A 175 5.00 16.24 10.76
C ASP A 175 4.39 15.57 11.99
N VAL A 176 3.65 14.48 11.74
CA VAL A 176 3.02 13.64 12.78
C VAL A 176 3.86 12.41 13.16
N GLU A 177 5.11 12.28 12.70
CA GLU A 177 6.00 11.18 13.10
C GLU A 177 6.27 11.24 14.61
N GLY A 178 6.16 10.11 15.30
CA GLY A 178 6.28 9.98 16.75
C GLY A 178 4.99 10.29 17.52
N MET A 179 3.93 10.75 16.85
CA MET A 179 2.62 10.95 17.46
C MET A 179 1.85 9.62 17.55
N LYS A 180 1.08 9.42 18.62
CA LYS A 180 0.11 8.33 18.66
C LYS A 180 -1.05 8.64 17.72
N LEU A 181 -1.38 7.72 16.81
CA LEU A 181 -2.50 7.88 15.89
C LEU A 181 -3.79 8.04 16.71
N PRO A 182 -4.49 9.19 16.60
CA PRO A 182 -5.77 9.36 17.26
C PRO A 182 -6.76 8.34 16.72
N ASP A 183 -7.65 7.86 17.58
CA ASP A 183 -8.72 7.01 17.12
C ASP A 183 -9.75 7.85 16.34
N PHE A 184 -10.26 7.30 15.25
CA PHE A 184 -11.28 7.93 14.42
C PHE A 184 -12.14 6.88 13.73
N LYS A 185 -13.36 7.29 13.37
CA LYS A 185 -14.32 6.42 12.68
C LYS A 185 -14.00 6.24 11.21
N LEU A 186 -14.23 5.03 10.75
CA LEU A 186 -14.20 4.58 9.36
C LEU A 186 -15.51 3.86 9.05
N VAL A 187 -15.79 3.71 7.76
CA VAL A 187 -16.99 3.06 7.23
C VAL A 187 -16.53 1.91 6.33
N LYS A 188 -17.14 0.74 6.47
CA LYS A 188 -16.94 -0.39 5.56
C LYS A 188 -17.86 -0.28 4.34
N LYS A 189 -17.63 -1.10 3.32
CA LYS A 189 -18.47 -1.13 2.11
C LYS A 189 -19.95 -1.39 2.41
N ASP A 190 -20.26 -2.17 3.44
CA ASP A 190 -21.63 -2.48 3.88
C ASP A 190 -22.30 -1.33 4.65
N GLY A 191 -21.60 -0.21 4.85
CA GLY A 191 -22.07 0.97 5.60
C GLY A 191 -21.86 0.87 7.11
N SER A 192 -21.33 -0.24 7.63
CA SER A 192 -21.04 -0.36 9.07
C SER A 192 -19.86 0.50 9.48
N GLU A 193 -19.94 1.09 10.66
CA GLU A 193 -18.87 1.87 11.26
C GLU A 193 -17.85 0.96 11.97
N ILE A 194 -16.59 1.36 11.94
CA ILE A 194 -15.49 0.73 12.68
C ILE A 194 -14.45 1.79 13.04
N SER A 195 -13.80 1.68 14.19
CA SER A 195 -12.72 2.59 14.55
C SER A 195 -11.38 2.17 13.93
N VAL A 196 -10.46 3.12 13.68
CA VAL A 196 -9.12 2.79 13.19
C VAL A 196 -8.35 1.94 14.21
N SER A 197 -8.57 2.15 15.50
CA SER A 197 -7.95 1.35 16.56
C SER A 197 -8.36 -0.14 16.49
N GLU A 198 -9.64 -0.42 16.21
CA GLU A 198 -10.15 -1.78 15.97
C GLU A 198 -9.60 -2.39 14.68
N VAL A 199 -9.46 -1.60 13.61
CA VAL A 199 -8.85 -2.07 12.34
C VAL A 199 -7.40 -2.48 12.57
N LEU A 200 -6.64 -1.68 13.32
CA LEU A 200 -5.23 -1.97 13.63
C LEU A 200 -5.08 -3.13 14.61
N ASN A 201 -5.97 -3.24 15.60
CA ASN A 201 -6.00 -4.32 16.59
C ASN A 201 -4.62 -4.60 17.23
N GLY A 202 -3.87 -3.55 17.56
CA GLY A 202 -2.52 -3.64 18.15
C GLY A 202 -1.45 -4.24 17.24
N LYS A 203 -1.71 -4.38 15.94
CA LYS A 203 -0.74 -4.85 14.94
C LYS A 203 -0.09 -3.65 14.24
N PRO A 204 1.21 -3.74 13.89
CA PRO A 204 1.81 -2.76 13.02
C PRO A 204 1.16 -2.83 11.64
N ALA A 205 1.01 -1.69 10.99
CA ALA A 205 0.32 -1.62 9.71
C ALA A 205 0.93 -0.59 8.77
N PHE A 206 0.74 -0.83 7.48
CA PHE A 206 0.88 0.18 6.44
C PHE A 206 -0.52 0.64 6.03
N ILE A 207 -0.81 1.92 6.28
CA ILE A 207 -2.06 2.59 5.93
C ILE A 207 -1.81 3.46 4.69
N VAL A 208 -2.70 3.36 3.71
CA VAL A 208 -2.67 4.13 2.48
C VAL A 208 -3.93 4.99 2.42
N PHE A 209 -3.76 6.29 2.49
CA PHE A 209 -4.83 7.25 2.20
C PHE A 209 -4.88 7.50 0.70
N ALA A 210 -6.07 7.48 0.12
CA ALA A 210 -6.27 7.62 -1.31
C ALA A 210 -7.66 8.19 -1.64
N LYS A 211 -7.83 8.65 -2.88
CA LYS A 211 -9.13 8.97 -3.47
C LYS A 211 -9.40 7.97 -4.57
N ILE A 212 -10.62 7.45 -4.64
CA ILE A 212 -11.08 6.72 -5.82
C ILE A 212 -11.48 7.76 -6.86
N PRO A 213 -11.02 7.66 -8.11
CA PRO A 213 -11.44 8.56 -9.18
C PRO A 213 -12.76 8.08 -9.79
N PRO A 214 -13.55 8.98 -10.42
CA PRO A 214 -14.86 8.64 -10.97
C PRO A 214 -14.84 7.42 -11.89
N ALA A 215 -15.91 6.63 -11.86
CA ALA A 215 -16.05 5.42 -12.67
C ALA A 215 -15.73 5.69 -14.15
N GLY A 216 -14.92 4.81 -14.76
CA GLY A 216 -14.49 4.93 -16.15
C GLY A 216 -13.23 5.77 -16.39
N THR A 217 -12.66 6.39 -15.35
CA THR A 217 -11.39 7.16 -15.47
C THR A 217 -10.12 6.32 -15.21
N GLY A 218 -10.29 5.03 -14.92
CA GLY A 218 -9.21 4.10 -14.56
C GLY A 218 -8.91 4.13 -13.05
N VAL A 219 -8.34 3.05 -12.52
CA VAL A 219 -7.98 2.98 -11.09
C VAL A 219 -6.79 3.89 -10.80
N THR A 220 -6.63 4.34 -9.55
CA THR A 220 -5.39 5.02 -9.14
C THR A 220 -4.20 4.11 -9.50
N PRO A 221 -3.25 4.58 -10.35
CA PRO A 221 -2.09 3.77 -10.73
C PRO A 221 -1.31 3.24 -9.52
N MET A 222 -1.42 3.95 -8.38
CA MET A 222 -0.80 3.57 -7.12
C MET A 222 -1.39 2.32 -6.44
N PHE A 223 -2.70 2.03 -6.55
CA PHE A 223 -3.26 0.78 -5.99
C PHE A 223 -2.70 -0.44 -6.72
N TRP A 224 -2.73 -0.39 -8.05
CA TRP A 224 -2.09 -1.41 -8.89
C TRP A 224 -0.60 -1.52 -8.58
N HIS A 225 0.09 -0.39 -8.42
CA HIS A 225 1.51 -0.38 -8.09
C HIS A 225 1.80 -1.02 -6.73
N ILE A 226 1.02 -0.73 -5.68
CA ILE A 226 1.17 -1.39 -4.38
C ILE A 226 0.93 -2.89 -4.52
N GLU A 227 -0.19 -3.29 -5.13
CA GLU A 227 -0.54 -4.69 -5.34
C GLU A 227 0.57 -5.47 -6.06
N ASN A 228 1.17 -4.88 -7.09
CA ASN A 228 2.20 -5.54 -7.89
C ASN A 228 3.61 -5.48 -7.27
N ILE A 229 3.99 -4.36 -6.63
CA ILE A 229 5.32 -4.19 -6.04
C ILE A 229 5.43 -4.81 -4.65
N MET A 230 4.34 -4.87 -3.88
CA MET A 230 4.37 -5.39 -2.52
C MET A 230 3.98 -6.86 -2.45
N TYR A 231 3.06 -7.33 -3.30
CA TYR A 231 2.46 -8.66 -3.17
C TYR A 231 2.74 -9.56 -4.35
N ASN A 232 2.73 -9.02 -5.58
CA ASN A 232 3.05 -9.79 -6.79
C ASN A 232 4.50 -9.58 -7.28
N TYR A 233 5.40 -9.26 -6.35
CA TYR A 233 6.78 -8.90 -6.65
C TYR A 233 7.61 -10.10 -7.13
N TYR A 234 8.54 -9.84 -8.04
CA TYR A 234 9.56 -10.78 -8.45
C TYR A 234 10.92 -10.25 -7.97
N PRO A 235 11.58 -10.90 -7.01
CA PRO A 235 12.92 -10.48 -6.62
C PRO A 235 13.88 -10.65 -7.81
N PRO A 236 14.76 -9.65 -8.07
CA PRO A 236 15.77 -9.76 -9.11
C PRO A 236 16.61 -11.01 -8.91
N ARG A 237 17.02 -11.64 -10.01
CA ARG A 237 17.84 -12.86 -9.94
C ARG A 237 19.17 -12.45 -9.29
N LYS A 238 19.55 -13.10 -8.18
CA LYS A 238 20.94 -13.04 -7.71
C LYS A 238 21.81 -13.52 -8.88
N ARG A 239 22.58 -12.62 -9.48
CA ARG A 239 23.64 -12.97 -10.42
C ARG A 239 24.75 -13.70 -9.66
#